data_AF-A0A5M7QMP8-F1
#
_entry.id   AF-A0A5M7QMP8-F1
#
_cell.length_a   1.000
_cell.length_b   1.000
_cell.length_c   1.000
_cell.angle_alpha   90.00
_cell.angle_beta   90.00
_cell.angle_gamma   90.00
#
_symmetry.space_group_name_H-M   'P 1'
#
loop_
_entity.id
_entity.type
_entity.pdbx_description
1 polymer ?
#
loop_
_entity_poly.entity_id
_entity_poly.type
_entity_poly.pdbx_seq_one_letter_code
_entity_poly.pdbx_strand_id
1 'polypeptide(L)' 'MERTLRAPGFRRGPGAGYRPDEGQSNPLAHLTFNSRWLETLDFTTGQKIELITSLGQLIIQLAT' A
#
# COMPACT_ATOMS: atom_id res chain seq x y z
N MET A 1 40.61 -9.05 -15.37
CA MET A 1 39.70 -10.05 -14.76
C MET A 1 38.78 -9.29 -13.80
N GLU A 2 37.71 -8.70 -14.32
CA GLU A 2 36.74 -7.96 -13.51
C GLU A 2 35.89 -8.92 -12.68
N ARG A 3 35.83 -8.69 -11.37
CA ARG A 3 34.94 -9.43 -10.46
C ARG A 3 33.66 -8.64 -10.30
N THR A 4 32.62 -9.03 -11.03
CA THR A 4 31.26 -8.53 -10.82
C THR A 4 30.75 -9.02 -9.47
N LEU A 5 30.66 -8.11 -8.50
CA LEU A 5 29.99 -8.35 -7.21
C LEU A 5 28.49 -8.55 -7.48
N ARG A 6 28.03 -9.81 -7.51
CA ARG A 6 26.59 -10.11 -7.53
C ARG A 6 25.99 -9.68 -6.19
N ALA A 7 25.06 -8.73 -6.23
CA ALA A 7 24.29 -8.32 -5.07
C ALA A 7 23.53 -9.53 -4.46
N PRO A 8 23.39 -9.62 -3.13
CA PRO A 8 22.70 -10.73 -2.51
C PRO A 8 21.22 -10.75 -2.92
N GLY A 9 20.73 -11.96 -3.22
CA GLY A 9 19.36 -12.20 -3.68
C GLY A 9 18.30 -11.55 -2.79
N PHE A 10 17.35 -10.89 -3.43
CA PHE A 10 16.21 -10.23 -2.81
C PHE A 10 15.36 -11.25 -2.05
N ARG A 11 15.51 -11.32 -0.72
CA ARG A 11 14.70 -12.21 0.12
C ARG A 11 13.31 -11.61 0.30
N ARG A 12 12.28 -12.31 -0.19
CA ARG A 12 10.86 -12.01 0.09
C ARG A 12 10.58 -12.24 1.57
N GLY A 13 10.52 -11.17 2.35
CA GLY A 13 9.83 -11.14 3.64
C GLY A 13 8.44 -10.50 3.48
N PRO A 14 7.48 -10.76 4.37
CA PRO A 14 6.19 -10.09 4.38
C PRO A 14 6.36 -8.70 5.01
N GLY A 15 7.15 -7.85 4.37
CA GLY A 15 7.20 -6.44 4.70
C GLY A 15 6.09 -5.74 3.92
N ALA A 16 5.30 -4.92 4.58
CA ALA A 16 4.48 -3.89 3.95
C ALA A 16 5.41 -2.85 3.29
N GLY A 17 6.14 -3.27 2.26
CA GLY A 17 7.02 -2.45 1.46
C GLY A 17 6.26 -2.00 0.23
N TYR A 18 6.12 -0.68 0.08
CA TYR A 18 5.67 -0.08 -1.16
C TYR A 18 6.49 -0.65 -2.33
N ARG A 19 5.83 -1.32 -3.27
CA ARG A 19 6.44 -1.76 -4.52
C ARG A 19 6.40 -0.56 -5.47
N PRO A 20 7.54 0.04 -5.84
CA PRO A 20 7.55 1.01 -6.92
C PRO A 20 7.19 0.26 -8.20
N ASP A 21 6.18 0.74 -8.93
CA ASP A 21 5.81 0.13 -10.20
C ASP A 21 7.00 0.17 -11.16
N GLU A 22 7.49 -1.01 -11.53
CA GLU A 22 8.72 -1.23 -12.29
C GLU A 22 8.56 -0.73 -13.74
N GLY A 23 8.67 0.60 -13.94
CA GLY A 23 8.78 1.22 -15.27
C GLY A 23 7.49 1.84 -15.83
N GLN A 24 6.42 1.97 -15.03
CA GLN A 24 5.24 2.73 -15.46
C GLN A 24 5.49 4.23 -15.22
N SER A 25 5.50 5.04 -16.27
CA SER A 25 5.52 6.49 -16.14
C SER A 25 4.20 6.95 -15.52
N ASN A 26 4.19 7.23 -14.22
CA ASN A 26 3.05 7.74 -13.45
C ASN A 26 1.86 6.76 -13.30
N PRO A 27 2.00 5.66 -12.53
CA PRO A 27 0.85 4.89 -12.08
C PRO A 27 -0.02 5.78 -11.18
N LEU A 28 -1.34 5.77 -11.41
CA LEU A 28 -2.28 6.32 -10.43
C LEU A 28 -2.05 5.56 -9.11
N ALA A 29 -1.70 6.28 -8.06
CA ALA A 29 -1.48 5.67 -6.75
C ALA A 29 -2.80 5.04 -6.28
N HIS A 30 -2.86 3.71 -6.30
CA HIS A 30 -4.01 2.95 -5.81
C HIS A 30 -3.66 2.35 -4.45
N LEU A 31 -4.54 2.58 -3.48
CA LEU A 31 -4.49 1.89 -2.19
C LEU A 31 -5.56 0.81 -2.19
N THR A 32 -5.12 -0.44 -2.23
CA THR A 32 -6.00 -1.59 -2.11
C THR A 32 -5.97 -2.09 -0.66
N PHE A 33 -7.14 -2.05 -0.01
CA PHE A 33 -7.32 -2.62 1.33
C PHE A 33 -7.98 -3.98 1.21
N ASN A 34 -7.50 -4.95 1.99
CA ASN A 34 -8.17 -6.25 2.09
C ASN A 34 -9.46 -6.09 2.91
N SER A 35 -10.59 -6.56 2.41
CA SER A 35 -11.89 -6.46 3.09
C SER A 35 -11.85 -7.08 4.50
N ARG A 36 -11.14 -8.19 4.68
CA ARG A 36 -11.00 -8.85 6.00
C ARG A 36 -10.34 -7.94 7.04
N TRP A 37 -9.40 -7.09 6.62
CA TRP A 37 -8.76 -6.15 7.54
C TRP A 37 -9.72 -5.02 7.93
N LEU A 38 -10.46 -4.51 6.95
CA LEU A 38 -11.48 -3.48 7.18
C LEU A 38 -12.63 -3.99 8.08
N GLU A 39 -13.07 -5.23 7.90
CA GLU A 39 -14.07 -5.87 8.76
C GLU A 39 -13.63 -5.93 10.24
N THR A 40 -12.34 -6.12 10.52
CA THR A 40 -11.83 -6.07 11.91
C THR A 40 -11.83 -4.68 12.54
N LEU A 41 -12.04 -3.65 11.73
CA LEU A 41 -12.13 -2.25 12.13
C LEU A 41 -13.58 -1.74 12.04
N ASP A 42 -14.56 -2.66 12.01
CA ASP A 42 -16.00 -2.39 11.91
C ASP A 42 -16.46 -1.69 10.62
N PHE A 43 -15.63 -1.70 9.58
CA PHE A 43 -16.05 -1.29 8.24
C PHE A 43 -16.85 -2.43 7.59
N THR A 44 -18.06 -2.10 7.14
CA THR A 44 -18.97 -3.00 6.44
C THR A 44 -19.34 -2.43 5.07
N THR A 45 -19.71 -3.32 4.14
CA THR A 45 -20.11 -2.90 2.78
C THR A 45 -21.37 -2.03 2.83
N GLY A 46 -21.42 -0.98 2.01
CA GLY A 46 -22.56 -0.06 1.96
C GLY A 46 -22.47 1.11 2.94
N GLN A 47 -21.49 1.11 3.84
CA GLN A 47 -21.18 2.28 4.65
C GLN A 47 -20.51 3.37 3.80
N LYS A 48 -20.85 4.62 4.11
CA LYS A 48 -20.17 5.78 3.54
C LYS A 48 -18.87 5.99 4.30
N ILE A 49 -17.78 6.14 3.55
CA ILE A 49 -16.46 6.45 4.10
C ILE A 49 -16.00 7.81 3.65
N GLU A 50 -15.22 8.48 4.49
CA GLU A 50 -14.53 9.72 4.17
C GLU A 50 -13.02 9.48 4.10
N LEU A 51 -12.41 10.11 3.10
CA LEU A 51 -10.96 10.09 2.90
C LEU A 51 -10.42 11.49 3.18
N ILE A 52 -9.70 11.62 4.29
CA ILE A 52 -9.10 12.89 4.71
C ILE A 52 -7.61 12.84 4.38
N THR A 53 -7.14 13.86 3.66
CA THR A 53 -5.74 14.03 3.31
C THR A 53 -5.12 15.14 4.16
N SER A 54 -3.96 14.86 4.74
CA SER A 54 -3.14 15.84 5.45
C SER A 54 -1.66 15.60 5.12
N LEU A 55 -0.78 16.52 5.49
CA LEU A 55 0.65 16.40 5.19
C LEU A 55 1.23 15.14 5.84
N GLY A 56 1.65 14.18 5.01
CA GLY A 56 2.23 12.91 5.45
C GLY A 56 1.21 11.89 5.97
N GLN A 57 -0.10 12.14 5.86
CA GLN A 57 -1.11 11.25 6.41
C GLN A 57 -2.36 11.16 5.54
N LEU A 58 -2.91 9.95 5.50
CA LEU A 58 -4.17 9.62 4.87
C LEU A 58 -5.05 8.92 5.93
N ILE A 59 -6.22 9.49 6.21
CA ILE A 59 -7.15 8.94 7.19
C ILE A 59 -8.39 8.44 6.44
N ILE A 60 -8.77 7.20 6.73
CA ILE A 60 -10.02 6.59 6.29
C ILE A 60 -10.90 6.43 7.52
N GLN A 61 -12.08 7.02 7.50
CA GLN A 61 -13.04 6.94 8.59
C GLN A 61 -14.46 6.75 8.09
N LEU A 62 -15.35 6.29 8.97
CA LEU A 62 -16.78 6.23 8.69
C LEU A 62 -17.35 7.65 8.64
N ALA A 63 -18.18 7.91 7.64
CA ALA A 63 -18.97 9.13 7.62
C ALA A 63 -20.10 9.03 8.66
N THR A 64 -20.25 10.05 9.49
CA THR A 64 -21.43 10.25 10.34
C THR A 64 -22.67 10.65 9.56
#